data_AF-A0A0L0FGG7-F1
#
_entry.id   AF-A0A0L0FGG7-F1
#
_cell.length_a   1.000
_cell.length_b   1.000
_cell.length_c   1.000
_cell.angle_alpha   90.00
_cell.angle_beta   90.00
_cell.angle_gamma   90.00
#
_symmetry.space_group_name_H-M   'P 1'
#
loop_
_entity.id
_entity.type
_entity.pdbx_description
1 polymer ?
#
loop_
_entity_poly.entity_id
_entity_poly.type
_entity_poly.pdbx_seq_one_letter_code
_entity_poly.pdbx_strand_id
1 'polypeptide(L)'
;MGGGGRGNHTDRGHGDKGYSTRSSSSTGPKRGGGLGKRGGGGPTYKSKVRLDKASLHKALDGDVAMSSGNRSGRSPQRLNTSASARGKGRGAKKVGKNARAPRITDEEAKQILYNFLEKGYDPVQKSLDVSKFSKVHPRVNLWTFGAILVDLIKSECPEIEILNLSENKLVRLKSITGIVDAAPDLRRISLKDNELTIVSELRVLEGLNLKELIVAGNPLAKQMDYRDAITKMFKSLDMLDDTEITKFGVEEEINVPPTVLFYSGLPDAMKASVLAFLEKYYRAYDGADVSIRLQMSAFYSPNAVMSFTCPRQHSTARVSKGFNRQDVRNLEREKHNTLSASFEEYQQVNRNLRVVKSKAKREDTLFMGVSQIVAMLVKLPPTVHSLQEMMVDLWQVSPNSIMVKIVGPLQEAHKEAKNGSVKRMFARTLCLVPDNTGGMVIQNDMVTLTDPLTERMTRRKPLVASADVQPPAQATGQAQVPPTAAANLDPAQKAAVAALVQQSTLNEAGALHLLNFAQWNASESLRQYKELMPLGQIPPQYLRA
;
A
#
# COMPACT_ATOMS: atom_id res chain seq x y z
N MET A 1 74.33 31.95 -17.28
CA MET A 1 73.01 32.55 -17.55
C MET A 1 72.10 32.09 -16.41
N GLY A 2 71.95 32.81 -15.30
CA GLY A 2 71.27 34.10 -15.14
C GLY A 2 69.74 33.87 -15.24
N GLY A 3 68.88 34.09 -14.25
CA GLY A 3 68.99 34.63 -12.89
C GLY A 3 67.57 34.84 -12.32
N GLY A 4 67.49 35.10 -11.01
CA GLY A 4 66.36 35.76 -10.32
C GLY A 4 65.20 34.84 -9.91
N GLY A 5 64.85 34.60 -8.65
CA GLY A 5 65.07 35.39 -7.43
C GLY A 5 63.89 36.32 -7.18
N ARG A 6 63.06 36.00 -6.19
CA ARG A 6 62.37 36.93 -5.27
C ARG A 6 61.58 36.13 -4.23
N GLY A 7 62.08 36.13 -2.99
CA GLY A 7 61.28 35.85 -1.81
C GLY A 7 60.52 37.09 -1.35
N ASN A 8 59.60 36.89 -0.40
CA ASN A 8 59.51 37.80 0.74
C ASN A 8 58.84 37.11 1.93
N HIS A 9 59.56 37.18 3.05
CA HIS A 9 59.07 37.06 4.43
C HIS A 9 57.94 38.04 4.71
N THR A 10 57.04 37.68 5.63
CA THR A 10 56.90 38.40 6.92
C THR A 10 56.32 37.50 8.01
N ASP A 11 56.87 37.72 9.19
CA ASP A 11 56.68 37.08 10.48
C ASP A 11 55.82 38.01 11.39
N ARG A 12 55.46 37.52 12.59
CA ARG A 12 54.76 38.15 13.74
C ARG A 12 53.23 38.08 13.69
N GLY A 13 52.49 37.75 14.75
CA GLY A 13 52.81 37.61 16.18
C GLY A 13 51.62 38.14 17.01
N HIS A 14 51.13 37.33 17.96
CA HIS A 14 50.27 37.59 19.13
C HIS A 14 49.04 38.54 19.10
N GLY A 15 47.94 38.06 19.70
CA GLY A 15 46.81 38.88 20.13
C GLY A 15 45.73 38.08 20.85
N ASP A 16 45.94 37.85 22.16
CA ASP A 16 44.97 37.37 23.15
C ASP A 16 43.85 38.39 23.39
N LYS A 17 42.57 37.98 23.39
CA LYS A 17 41.45 38.65 24.08
C LYS A 17 40.32 37.64 24.35
N GLY A 18 40.17 37.25 25.62
CA GLY A 18 38.98 36.58 26.12
C GLY A 18 37.76 37.50 26.17
N TYR A 19 36.58 36.88 26.24
CA TYR A 19 35.42 37.45 26.93
C TYR A 19 34.62 36.33 27.62
N SER A 20 34.40 36.59 28.90
CA SER A 20 33.61 35.85 29.88
C SER A 20 32.12 36.17 29.77
N THR A 21 31.34 35.46 30.59
CA THR A 21 29.93 35.62 31.00
C THR A 21 28.94 34.75 30.21
N ARG A 22 27.99 34.03 30.82
CA ARG A 22 27.47 34.10 32.20
C ARG A 22 26.76 32.78 32.54
N SER A 23 27.06 32.27 33.71
CA SER A 23 26.28 31.24 34.41
C SER A 23 25.00 31.84 34.99
N SER A 24 23.89 31.10 34.94
CA SER A 24 22.79 31.28 35.89
C SER A 24 22.21 29.92 36.25
N SER A 25 22.57 29.50 37.46
CA SER A 25 21.92 28.49 38.28
C SER A 25 20.51 28.94 38.68
N SER A 26 19.52 28.05 38.66
CA SER A 26 18.48 28.06 39.67
C SER A 26 17.95 26.66 39.98
N THR A 27 17.91 26.43 41.28
CA THR A 27 17.48 25.31 42.09
C THR A 27 15.96 25.09 42.08
N GLY A 28 15.54 23.83 42.26
CA GLY A 28 14.42 23.49 43.15
C GLY A 28 13.19 22.78 42.53
N PRO A 29 12.50 21.88 43.27
CA PRO A 29 11.99 20.63 42.71
C PRO A 29 10.46 20.40 42.80
N LYS A 30 10.06 19.38 42.04
CA LYS A 30 8.84 18.52 42.06
C LYS A 30 7.93 18.60 43.30
N ARG A 31 6.60 18.56 43.06
CA ARG A 31 5.66 17.50 43.51
C ARG A 31 4.21 17.82 43.11
N GLY A 32 3.42 16.79 42.83
CA GLY A 32 1.95 16.87 42.78
C GLY A 32 1.30 15.93 41.77
N GLY A 33 1.06 14.68 42.17
CA GLY A 33 0.24 13.73 41.40
C GLY A 33 -1.25 14.08 41.41
N GLY A 34 -2.00 13.49 40.48
CA GLY A 34 -3.45 13.58 40.43
C GLY A 34 -4.05 12.63 39.40
N LEU A 35 -4.51 11.48 39.88
CA LEU A 35 -5.38 10.53 39.21
C LEU A 35 -6.68 11.20 38.75
N GLY A 36 -7.19 10.81 37.57
CA GLY A 36 -8.51 11.24 37.10
C GLY A 36 -9.04 10.38 35.96
N LYS A 37 -9.57 9.20 36.30
CA LYS A 37 -10.52 8.46 35.43
C LYS A 37 -11.77 9.31 35.24
N ARG A 38 -12.20 9.52 33.99
CA ARG A 38 -13.61 9.79 33.66
C ARG A 38 -13.98 9.09 32.36
N GLY A 39 -14.88 8.11 32.49
CA GLY A 39 -15.70 7.61 31.40
C GLY A 39 -16.81 8.60 31.04
N GLY A 40 -17.40 8.39 29.87
CA GLY A 40 -18.58 9.09 29.40
C GLY A 40 -19.04 8.47 28.09
N GLY A 41 -20.05 7.61 28.17
CA GLY A 41 -20.63 6.88 27.05
C GLY A 41 -21.26 7.78 25.99
N GLY A 42 -21.12 7.37 24.73
CA GLY A 42 -21.94 7.86 23.63
C GLY A 42 -23.21 7.01 23.51
N PRO A 43 -24.40 7.61 23.36
CA PRO A 43 -25.63 6.86 23.19
C PRO A 43 -25.75 6.32 21.75
N THR A 44 -25.91 5.02 21.65
CA THR A 44 -26.49 4.32 20.49
C THR A 44 -27.98 4.64 20.37
N TYR A 45 -28.44 5.04 19.20
CA TYR A 45 -29.85 4.92 18.82
C TYR A 45 -29.98 4.29 17.43
N LYS A 46 -30.32 2.99 17.44
CA LYS A 46 -31.06 2.34 16.37
C LYS A 46 -32.54 2.51 16.71
N SER A 47 -33.33 3.09 15.81
CA SER A 47 -34.76 2.78 15.72
C SER A 47 -35.21 2.89 14.26
N LYS A 48 -35.47 1.72 13.68
CA LYS A 48 -36.26 1.55 12.46
C LYS A 48 -37.69 1.99 12.79
N VAL A 49 -38.24 2.95 12.05
CA VAL A 49 -39.68 3.17 11.97
C VAL A 49 -40.09 2.91 10.53
N ARG A 50 -40.94 1.89 10.37
CA ARG A 50 -41.56 1.48 9.11
C ARG A 50 -42.80 2.35 8.95
N LEU A 51 -42.81 3.26 7.97
CA LEU A 51 -43.98 4.06 7.63
C LEU A 51 -44.85 3.27 6.65
N ASP A 52 -46.14 3.09 6.99
CA ASP A 52 -47.12 2.41 6.15
C ASP A 52 -47.61 3.27 4.99
N LYS A 53 -48.08 2.61 3.93
CA LYS A 53 -48.59 3.21 2.69
C LYS A 53 -50.06 3.69 2.78
N ALA A 54 -50.69 3.69 3.95
CA ALA A 54 -52.12 3.96 4.10
C ALA A 54 -52.46 5.37 4.65
N SER A 55 -51.46 6.11 5.16
CA SER A 55 -51.71 7.38 5.87
C SER A 55 -51.76 8.64 5.00
N LEU A 56 -51.68 8.54 3.66
CA LEU A 56 -51.57 9.70 2.75
C LEU A 56 -52.79 9.96 1.85
N HIS A 57 -53.84 9.14 1.90
CA HIS A 57 -55.01 9.27 1.01
C HIS A 57 -56.23 9.98 1.62
N LYS A 58 -56.08 10.75 2.70
CA LYS A 58 -57.22 11.38 3.40
C LYS A 58 -57.19 12.91 3.51
N ALA A 59 -56.37 13.59 2.72
CA ALA A 59 -56.20 15.05 2.78
C ALA A 59 -56.44 15.77 1.43
N LEU A 60 -57.31 15.23 0.59
CA LEU A 60 -57.81 15.89 -0.62
C LEU A 60 -59.30 15.59 -0.77
N ASP A 61 -60.10 16.18 0.13
CA ASP A 61 -61.53 16.47 -0.06
C ASP A 61 -61.96 17.44 1.05
N GLY A 62 -62.47 18.62 0.69
CA GLY A 62 -63.05 19.56 1.66
C GLY A 62 -62.96 21.03 1.28
N ASP A 63 -63.99 21.49 0.58
CA ASP A 63 -64.27 22.86 0.14
C ASP A 63 -64.37 23.93 1.24
N VAL A 64 -64.06 25.16 0.80
CA VAL A 64 -64.63 26.49 1.11
C VAL A 64 -65.62 26.62 2.29
N ALA A 65 -65.25 27.43 3.29
CA ALA A 65 -66.19 28.34 3.99
C ALA A 65 -65.47 29.51 4.70
N MET A 66 -65.98 30.72 4.45
CA MET A 66 -65.69 31.98 5.14
C MET A 66 -66.15 31.97 6.60
N SER A 67 -65.39 32.59 7.51
CA SER A 67 -65.96 33.29 8.69
C SER A 67 -64.95 34.22 9.37
N SER A 68 -65.42 35.43 9.61
CA SER A 68 -64.85 36.55 10.37
C SER A 68 -64.65 36.29 11.87
N GLY A 69 -63.65 36.92 12.49
CA GLY A 69 -63.52 36.93 13.95
C GLY A 69 -62.39 37.81 14.48
N ASN A 70 -62.77 38.94 15.06
CA ASN A 70 -61.98 40.08 15.51
C ASN A 70 -61.39 39.87 16.92
N ARG A 71 -60.16 40.35 17.22
CA ARG A 71 -59.81 41.28 18.34
C ARG A 71 -58.36 41.23 18.84
N SER A 72 -57.71 42.40 18.69
CA SER A 72 -56.97 43.21 19.68
C SER A 72 -55.76 42.67 20.45
N GLY A 73 -54.67 43.44 20.39
CA GLY A 73 -54.02 43.88 21.62
C GLY A 73 -52.52 44.24 21.54
N ARG A 74 -52.24 45.55 21.65
CA ARG A 74 -51.01 46.19 22.17
C ARG A 74 -49.79 46.37 21.24
N SER A 75 -49.68 47.61 20.75
CA SER A 75 -48.45 48.45 20.84
C SER A 75 -48.67 49.46 22.00
N PRO A 76 -47.71 50.29 22.47
CA PRO A 76 -46.80 51.17 21.68
C PRO A 76 -45.36 51.17 22.28
N GLN A 77 -44.33 51.93 21.88
CA GLN A 77 -44.26 53.31 21.42
C GLN A 77 -42.80 53.67 20.99
N ARG A 78 -42.68 54.40 19.87
CA ARG A 78 -41.77 55.53 19.54
C ARG A 78 -40.28 55.51 19.96
N LEU A 79 -39.42 55.86 18.99
CA LEU A 79 -38.79 57.19 18.91
C LEU A 79 -38.25 57.44 17.50
N ASN A 80 -38.41 58.69 17.05
CA ASN A 80 -38.19 59.21 15.71
C ASN A 80 -37.52 60.57 15.87
N THR A 81 -36.40 60.84 15.19
CA THR A 81 -35.85 62.19 14.88
C THR A 81 -34.88 62.02 13.70
N SER A 82 -35.24 62.35 12.46
CA SER A 82 -35.29 63.67 11.79
C SER A 82 -33.91 64.25 11.40
N ALA A 83 -33.63 64.30 10.08
CA ALA A 83 -33.01 65.45 9.42
C ALA A 83 -33.19 65.36 7.89
N SER A 84 -33.62 66.48 7.30
CA SER A 84 -33.99 66.71 5.90
C SER A 84 -32.88 67.51 5.20
N ALA A 85 -32.58 67.21 3.93
CA ALA A 85 -32.39 68.22 2.86
C ALA A 85 -32.00 67.60 1.49
N ARG A 86 -32.98 67.57 0.58
CA ARG A 86 -32.97 68.12 -0.79
C ARG A 86 -31.71 67.93 -1.68
N GLY A 87 -31.84 67.10 -2.73
CA GLY A 87 -30.93 67.11 -3.88
C GLY A 87 -31.44 66.24 -5.04
N LYS A 88 -31.60 66.84 -6.23
CA LYS A 88 -32.27 66.33 -7.44
C LYS A 88 -31.69 65.03 -8.02
N GLY A 89 -32.57 64.19 -8.58
CA GLY A 89 -32.21 63.13 -9.52
C GLY A 89 -33.44 62.38 -10.06
N ARG A 90 -34.02 62.87 -11.16
CA ARG A 90 -35.06 62.16 -11.91
C ARG A 90 -34.43 60.94 -12.60
N GLY A 91 -34.86 59.74 -12.24
CA GLY A 91 -34.58 58.50 -12.94
C GLY A 91 -35.81 57.61 -12.94
N ALA A 92 -36.40 57.39 -14.11
CA ALA A 92 -37.57 56.54 -14.30
C ALA A 92 -37.27 55.09 -13.85
N LYS A 93 -37.90 54.63 -12.77
CA LYS A 93 -37.90 53.21 -12.40
C LYS A 93 -38.90 52.45 -13.27
N LYS A 94 -38.38 51.76 -14.30
CA LYS A 94 -39.06 50.59 -14.87
C LYS A 94 -39.26 49.57 -13.76
N VAL A 95 -40.51 49.22 -13.49
CA VAL A 95 -40.89 48.10 -12.62
C VAL A 95 -40.44 46.80 -13.30
N GLY A 96 -39.29 46.29 -12.88
CA GLY A 96 -38.82 44.97 -13.27
C GLY A 96 -39.59 43.90 -12.50
N LYS A 97 -40.56 43.26 -13.17
CA LYS A 97 -41.10 41.95 -12.76
C LYS A 97 -39.99 40.92 -12.91
N ASN A 98 -39.16 40.73 -11.88
CA ASN A 98 -38.30 39.55 -11.75
C ASN A 98 -38.52 38.94 -10.35
N ALA A 99 -39.71 38.39 -10.13
CA ALA A 99 -39.89 37.40 -9.08
C ALA A 99 -39.14 36.13 -9.52
N ARG A 100 -37.95 35.87 -8.97
CA ARG A 100 -37.30 34.56 -9.10
C ARG A 100 -38.27 33.52 -8.53
N ALA A 101 -38.58 32.49 -9.32
CA ALA A 101 -39.36 31.35 -8.85
C ALA A 101 -38.73 30.78 -7.56
N PRO A 102 -39.54 30.36 -6.57
CA PRO A 102 -39.05 29.80 -5.33
C PRO A 102 -38.16 28.57 -5.58
N ARG A 103 -37.03 28.49 -4.85
CA ARG A 103 -36.13 27.32 -4.88
C ARG A 103 -36.91 26.11 -4.38
N ILE A 104 -36.81 25.00 -5.11
CA ILE A 104 -37.38 23.72 -4.70
C ILE A 104 -36.64 23.21 -3.45
N THR A 105 -37.35 22.58 -2.51
CA THR A 105 -36.71 21.94 -1.34
C THR A 105 -36.10 20.59 -1.73
N ASP A 106 -35.21 20.06 -0.90
CA ASP A 106 -34.59 18.76 -1.15
C ASP A 106 -35.63 17.62 -1.04
N GLU A 107 -36.63 17.76 -0.17
CA GLU A 107 -37.76 16.83 -0.04
C GLU A 107 -38.65 16.83 -1.29
N GLU A 108 -38.95 18.02 -1.83
CA GLU A 108 -39.70 18.14 -3.09
C GLU A 108 -38.90 17.55 -4.27
N ALA A 109 -37.59 17.82 -4.33
CA ALA A 109 -36.71 17.24 -5.34
C ALA A 109 -36.64 15.70 -5.23
N LYS A 110 -36.62 15.17 -4.00
CA LYS A 110 -36.62 13.73 -3.73
C LYS A 110 -37.90 13.07 -4.21
N GLN A 111 -39.06 13.68 -3.95
CA GLN A 111 -40.33 13.12 -4.42
C GLN A 111 -40.44 13.13 -5.94
N ILE A 112 -39.99 14.21 -6.58
CA ILE A 112 -39.96 14.30 -8.05
C ILE A 112 -39.06 13.20 -8.63
N LEU A 113 -37.87 13.02 -8.06
CA LEU A 113 -36.93 12.02 -8.56
C LEU A 113 -37.45 10.61 -8.31
N TYR A 114 -38.01 10.32 -7.14
CA TYR A 114 -38.64 9.03 -6.85
C TYR A 114 -39.70 8.65 -7.86
N ASN A 115 -40.65 9.56 -8.15
CA ASN A 115 -41.72 9.32 -9.12
C ASN A 115 -41.18 9.14 -10.55
N PHE A 116 -40.03 9.74 -10.86
CA PHE A 116 -39.37 9.56 -12.15
C PHE A 116 -38.68 8.19 -12.24
N LEU A 117 -37.96 7.79 -11.19
CA LEU A 117 -37.29 6.50 -11.10
C LEU A 117 -38.29 5.33 -11.14
N GLU A 118 -39.42 5.44 -10.45
CA GLU A 118 -40.45 4.40 -10.45
C GLU A 118 -40.98 4.11 -11.87
N LYS A 119 -41.06 5.14 -12.72
CA LYS A 119 -41.47 4.99 -14.12
C LYS A 119 -40.36 4.50 -15.03
N GLY A 120 -39.11 4.81 -14.71
CA GLY A 120 -37.93 4.46 -15.49
C GLY A 120 -37.30 3.11 -15.12
N TYR A 121 -37.77 2.48 -14.04
CA TYR A 121 -37.23 1.21 -13.57
C TYR A 121 -37.92 0.02 -14.25
N ASP A 122 -37.10 -0.84 -14.86
CA ASP A 122 -37.51 -2.15 -15.36
C ASP A 122 -36.86 -3.25 -14.49
N PRO A 123 -37.66 -3.96 -13.67
CA PRO A 123 -37.15 -5.01 -12.79
C PRO A 123 -36.71 -6.28 -13.53
N VAL A 124 -37.20 -6.52 -14.75
CA VAL A 124 -36.85 -7.71 -15.54
C VAL A 124 -35.47 -7.52 -16.16
N GLN A 125 -35.22 -6.35 -16.74
CA GLN A 125 -33.91 -6.00 -17.28
C GLN A 125 -32.93 -5.47 -16.23
N LYS A 126 -33.40 -5.29 -14.98
CA LYS A 126 -32.66 -4.61 -13.90
C LYS A 126 -32.07 -3.28 -14.40
N SER A 127 -32.86 -2.55 -15.18
CA SER A 127 -32.43 -1.34 -15.86
C SER A 127 -33.16 -0.14 -15.31
N LEU A 128 -32.44 0.94 -15.09
CA LEU A 128 -32.99 2.19 -14.62
C LEU A 128 -32.72 3.31 -15.63
N ASP A 129 -33.79 3.82 -16.24
CA ASP A 129 -33.72 4.95 -17.16
C ASP A 129 -34.06 6.27 -16.46
N VAL A 130 -33.05 7.14 -16.33
CA VAL A 130 -33.16 8.49 -15.77
C VAL A 130 -32.76 9.54 -16.82
N SER A 131 -32.84 9.19 -18.10
CA SER A 131 -32.47 10.09 -19.20
C SER A 131 -33.40 11.30 -19.28
N LYS A 132 -32.87 12.42 -19.77
CA LYS A 132 -33.61 13.68 -19.99
C LYS A 132 -34.29 14.27 -18.74
N PHE A 133 -34.00 13.76 -17.54
CA PHE A 133 -34.58 14.26 -16.28
C PHE A 133 -34.42 15.77 -16.13
N SER A 134 -33.23 16.32 -16.41
CA SER A 134 -33.00 17.77 -16.27
C SER A 134 -33.76 18.62 -17.30
N LYS A 135 -34.21 18.02 -18.40
CA LYS A 135 -35.10 18.68 -19.38
C LYS A 135 -36.54 18.73 -18.86
N VAL A 136 -37.00 17.65 -18.22
CA VAL A 136 -38.35 17.54 -17.65
C VAL A 136 -38.47 18.35 -16.35
N HIS A 137 -37.44 18.31 -15.51
CA HIS A 137 -37.41 18.95 -14.19
C HIS A 137 -36.22 19.93 -14.04
N PRO A 138 -36.20 21.04 -14.79
CA PRO A 138 -35.07 21.99 -14.79
C PRO A 138 -34.90 22.76 -13.47
N ARG A 139 -35.87 22.66 -12.55
CA ARG A 139 -35.82 23.28 -11.22
C ARG A 139 -34.93 22.51 -10.24
N VAL A 140 -34.70 21.23 -10.48
CA VAL A 140 -33.79 20.40 -9.68
C VAL A 140 -32.37 20.64 -10.19
N ASN A 141 -31.50 21.14 -9.32
CA ASN A 141 -30.11 21.35 -9.70
C ASN A 141 -29.37 20.01 -9.83
N LEU A 142 -28.34 19.96 -10.68
CA LEU A 142 -27.63 18.72 -11.04
C LEU A 142 -26.89 18.05 -9.86
N TRP A 143 -26.49 18.84 -8.86
CA TRP A 143 -25.83 18.29 -7.67
C TRP A 143 -26.83 17.54 -6.80
N THR A 144 -27.95 18.19 -6.45
CA THR A 144 -29.06 17.58 -5.71
C THR A 144 -29.61 16.36 -6.45
N PHE A 145 -29.73 16.43 -7.79
CA PHE A 145 -30.10 15.29 -8.62
C PHE A 145 -29.19 14.08 -8.39
N GLY A 146 -27.87 14.24 -8.52
CA GLY A 146 -26.94 13.12 -8.37
C GLY A 146 -26.89 12.53 -6.96
N ALA A 147 -26.93 13.39 -5.93
CA ALA A 147 -26.92 12.93 -4.54
C ALA A 147 -28.17 12.11 -4.19
N ILE A 148 -29.36 12.64 -4.54
CA ILE A 148 -30.62 11.95 -4.29
C ILE A 148 -30.72 10.68 -5.13
N LEU A 149 -30.24 10.69 -6.38
CA LEU A 149 -30.22 9.51 -7.25
C LEU A 149 -29.47 8.35 -6.58
N VAL A 150 -28.26 8.60 -6.08
CA VAL A 150 -27.45 7.56 -5.41
C VAL A 150 -28.16 7.02 -4.18
N ASP A 151 -28.74 7.90 -3.36
CA ASP A 151 -29.47 7.50 -2.16
C ASP A 151 -30.70 6.63 -2.50
N LEU A 152 -31.43 6.99 -3.56
CA LEU A 152 -32.62 6.25 -4.01
C LEU A 152 -32.27 4.90 -4.65
N ILE A 153 -31.21 4.83 -5.47
CA ILE A 153 -30.72 3.55 -6.01
C ILE A 153 -30.37 2.62 -4.85
N LYS A 154 -29.64 3.12 -3.85
CA LYS A 154 -29.22 2.35 -2.69
C LYS A 154 -30.39 1.83 -1.85
N SER A 155 -31.49 2.57 -1.75
CA SER A 155 -32.65 2.18 -0.93
C SER A 155 -33.68 1.34 -1.67
N GLU A 156 -33.91 1.59 -2.95
CA GLU A 156 -35.04 1.02 -3.70
C GLU A 156 -34.63 -0.05 -4.73
N CYS A 157 -33.45 0.06 -5.35
CA CYS A 157 -33.04 -0.82 -6.46
C CYS A 157 -31.51 -1.04 -6.54
N PRO A 158 -30.87 -1.57 -5.49
CA PRO A 158 -29.42 -1.80 -5.47
C PRO A 158 -28.93 -2.86 -6.47
N GLU A 159 -29.84 -3.71 -6.97
CA GLU A 159 -29.55 -4.82 -7.90
C GLU A 159 -29.46 -4.42 -9.38
N ILE A 160 -29.52 -3.12 -9.70
CA ILE A 160 -29.49 -2.66 -11.10
C ILE A 160 -28.19 -3.05 -11.81
N GLU A 161 -28.31 -3.51 -13.04
CA GLU A 161 -27.18 -3.85 -13.92
C GLU A 161 -26.98 -2.79 -15.02
N ILE A 162 -28.03 -2.02 -15.35
CA ILE A 162 -28.04 -1.02 -16.43
C ILE A 162 -28.54 0.32 -15.89
N LEU A 163 -27.79 1.40 -16.13
CA LEU A 163 -28.17 2.76 -15.74
C LEU A 163 -28.06 3.72 -16.93
N ASN A 164 -29.16 4.40 -17.27
CA ASN A 164 -29.17 5.42 -18.31
C ASN A 164 -29.30 6.83 -17.72
N LEU A 165 -28.27 7.65 -17.90
CA LEU A 165 -28.18 9.05 -17.47
C LEU A 165 -28.02 10.00 -18.66
N SER A 166 -28.44 9.59 -19.86
CA SER A 166 -28.26 10.39 -21.06
C SER A 166 -29.03 11.72 -21.03
N GLU A 167 -28.53 12.72 -21.74
CA GLU A 167 -29.22 13.99 -21.98
C GLU A 167 -29.59 14.79 -20.72
N ASN A 168 -28.81 14.65 -19.64
CA ASN A 168 -29.05 15.30 -18.36
C ASN A 168 -28.23 16.58 -18.13
N LYS A 169 -27.39 17.00 -19.10
CA LYS A 169 -26.50 18.16 -18.99
C LYS A 169 -25.48 18.05 -17.84
N LEU A 170 -25.06 16.83 -17.52
CA LEU A 170 -24.07 16.58 -16.48
C LEU A 170 -22.71 17.13 -16.91
N VAL A 171 -22.16 18.05 -16.11
CA VAL A 171 -20.83 18.65 -16.34
C VAL A 171 -19.73 17.92 -15.54
N ARG A 172 -20.09 17.35 -14.39
CA ARG A 172 -19.21 16.66 -13.45
C ARG A 172 -19.92 15.44 -12.86
N LEU A 173 -19.15 14.41 -12.48
CA LEU A 173 -19.70 13.18 -11.89
C LEU A 173 -19.52 13.11 -10.38
N LYS A 174 -18.93 14.14 -9.76
CA LYS A 174 -18.75 14.18 -8.30
C LYS A 174 -20.04 14.09 -7.48
N SER A 175 -21.20 14.40 -8.06
CA SER A 175 -22.49 14.25 -7.37
C SER A 175 -22.92 12.78 -7.23
N ILE A 176 -22.32 11.85 -7.98
CA ILE A 176 -22.66 10.42 -7.94
C ILE A 176 -21.55 9.55 -7.33
N THR A 177 -20.68 10.10 -6.47
CA THR A 177 -19.51 9.40 -5.89
C THR A 177 -19.83 8.12 -5.10
N GLY A 178 -21.06 7.98 -4.60
CA GLY A 178 -21.50 6.78 -3.89
C GLY A 178 -22.10 5.69 -4.78
N ILE A 179 -22.07 5.85 -6.11
CA ILE A 179 -22.73 4.90 -7.03
C ILE A 179 -22.14 3.49 -6.95
N VAL A 180 -20.84 3.36 -6.70
CA VAL A 180 -20.15 2.07 -6.56
C VAL A 180 -20.71 1.26 -5.38
N ASP A 181 -21.02 1.95 -4.27
CA ASP A 181 -21.62 1.31 -3.09
C ASP A 181 -23.14 1.14 -3.22
N ALA A 182 -23.79 1.97 -4.02
CA ALA A 182 -25.24 1.96 -4.21
C ALA A 182 -25.69 0.87 -5.19
N ALA A 183 -24.92 0.62 -6.25
CA ALA A 183 -25.21 -0.37 -7.29
C ALA A 183 -23.91 -1.13 -7.68
N PRO A 184 -23.47 -2.09 -6.84
CA PRO A 184 -22.23 -2.82 -7.07
C PRO A 184 -22.25 -3.73 -8.31
N ASP A 185 -23.45 -4.16 -8.73
CA ASP A 185 -23.65 -5.05 -9.89
C ASP A 185 -23.79 -4.30 -11.22
N LEU A 186 -23.58 -2.98 -11.23
CA LEU A 186 -23.73 -2.15 -12.42
C LEU A 186 -22.69 -2.51 -13.49
N ARG A 187 -23.18 -2.90 -14.68
CA ARG A 187 -22.38 -3.35 -15.82
C ARG A 187 -22.44 -2.41 -17.01
N ARG A 188 -23.57 -1.73 -17.20
CA ARG A 188 -23.79 -0.79 -18.32
C ARG A 188 -24.15 0.58 -17.80
N ILE A 189 -23.45 1.60 -18.26
CA ILE A 189 -23.82 2.99 -17.97
C ILE A 189 -23.81 3.85 -19.24
N SER A 190 -24.91 4.55 -19.46
CA SER A 190 -25.04 5.54 -20.53
C SER A 190 -24.95 6.95 -19.96
N LEU A 191 -23.90 7.67 -20.33
CA LEU A 191 -23.67 9.10 -20.08
C LEU A 191 -23.81 9.91 -21.38
N LYS A 192 -24.45 9.35 -22.39
CA LYS A 192 -24.60 9.94 -23.73
C LYS A 192 -25.18 11.35 -23.69
N ASP A 193 -24.71 12.24 -24.55
CA ASP A 193 -25.25 13.60 -24.74
C ASP A 193 -25.31 14.44 -23.45
N ASN A 194 -24.25 14.37 -22.64
CA ASN A 194 -24.02 15.25 -21.49
C ASN A 194 -22.94 16.31 -21.79
N GLU A 195 -22.47 17.05 -20.79
CA GLU A 195 -21.51 18.15 -20.91
C GLU A 195 -20.15 17.81 -20.28
N LEU A 196 -19.78 16.52 -20.23
CA LEU A 196 -18.55 16.06 -19.60
C LEU A 196 -17.33 16.44 -20.46
N THR A 197 -16.38 17.18 -19.88
CA THR A 197 -15.18 17.67 -20.58
C THR A 197 -13.89 16.95 -20.20
N ILE A 198 -13.85 16.30 -19.03
CA ILE A 198 -12.62 15.74 -18.45
C ILE A 198 -12.80 14.23 -18.25
N VAL A 199 -11.98 13.42 -18.92
CA VAL A 199 -12.00 11.94 -18.80
C VAL A 199 -11.78 11.48 -17.35
N SER A 200 -10.89 12.14 -16.59
CA SER A 200 -10.60 11.79 -15.20
C SER A 200 -11.80 11.86 -14.25
N GLU A 201 -12.89 12.56 -14.60
CA GLU A 201 -14.12 12.57 -13.79
C GLU A 201 -14.82 11.20 -13.80
N LEU A 202 -14.56 10.36 -14.81
CA LEU A 202 -15.10 8.99 -14.89
C LEU A 202 -14.54 8.08 -13.79
N ARG A 203 -13.44 8.46 -13.10
CA ARG A 203 -12.90 7.70 -11.96
C ARG A 203 -13.88 7.54 -10.80
N VAL A 204 -14.95 8.32 -10.77
CA VAL A 204 -16.07 8.11 -9.84
C VAL A 204 -16.70 6.72 -10.00
N LEU A 205 -16.59 6.12 -11.18
CA LEU A 205 -17.08 4.78 -11.51
C LEU A 205 -15.99 3.69 -11.31
N GLU A 206 -14.78 4.08 -10.91
CA GLU A 206 -13.66 3.14 -10.69
C GLU A 206 -14.00 2.23 -9.50
N GLY A 207 -13.92 0.91 -9.72
CA GLY A 207 -14.37 -0.11 -8.76
C GLY A 207 -15.57 -0.91 -9.24
N LEU A 208 -16.33 -0.40 -10.22
CA LEU A 208 -17.36 -1.18 -10.90
C LEU A 208 -16.77 -2.10 -11.97
N ASN A 209 -17.35 -3.29 -12.13
CA ASN A 209 -17.02 -4.23 -13.22
C ASN A 209 -17.78 -3.86 -14.51
N LEU A 210 -17.60 -2.62 -14.97
CA LEU A 210 -18.30 -2.10 -16.14
C LEU A 210 -17.89 -2.90 -17.39
N LYS A 211 -18.91 -3.33 -18.14
CA LYS A 211 -18.81 -4.02 -19.43
C LYS A 211 -19.08 -3.10 -20.59
N GLU A 212 -19.95 -2.12 -20.39
CA GLU A 212 -20.28 -1.16 -21.43
C GLU A 212 -20.44 0.27 -20.88
N LEU A 213 -19.84 1.22 -21.59
CA LEU A 213 -19.86 2.64 -21.27
C LEU A 213 -20.16 3.45 -22.52
N ILE A 214 -21.16 4.33 -22.46
CA ILE A 214 -21.50 5.23 -23.54
C ILE A 214 -21.26 6.67 -23.08
N VAL A 215 -20.32 7.37 -23.71
CA VAL A 215 -19.96 8.78 -23.48
C VAL A 215 -20.10 9.62 -24.75
N ALA A 216 -20.60 9.04 -25.85
CA ALA A 216 -20.88 9.73 -27.11
C ALA A 216 -21.68 11.02 -26.89
N GLY A 217 -21.38 12.06 -27.67
CA GLY A 217 -22.04 13.36 -27.56
C GLY A 217 -21.46 14.29 -26.47
N ASN A 218 -20.55 13.81 -25.61
CA ASN A 218 -19.86 14.64 -24.64
C ASN A 218 -18.62 15.34 -25.25
N PRO A 219 -18.23 16.54 -24.78
CA PRO A 219 -16.99 17.19 -25.19
C PRO A 219 -15.73 16.32 -25.03
N LEU A 220 -15.65 15.47 -24.00
CA LEU A 220 -14.51 14.55 -23.79
C LEU A 220 -14.33 13.55 -24.95
N ALA A 221 -15.42 13.15 -25.62
CA ALA A 221 -15.37 12.18 -26.71
C ALA A 221 -14.79 12.77 -28.01
N LYS A 222 -14.48 14.08 -28.02
CA LYS A 222 -13.80 14.77 -29.12
C LYS A 222 -12.28 14.80 -28.97
N GLN A 223 -11.74 14.38 -27.83
CA GLN A 223 -10.30 14.33 -27.58
C GLN A 223 -9.69 13.15 -28.34
N MET A 224 -8.46 13.25 -28.85
CA MET A 224 -7.88 12.15 -29.67
C MET A 224 -7.61 10.87 -28.86
N ASP A 225 -7.32 11.01 -27.57
CA ASP A 225 -6.85 9.95 -26.67
C ASP A 225 -7.95 9.44 -25.71
N TYR A 226 -9.20 9.90 -25.84
CA TYR A 226 -10.24 9.57 -24.86
C TYR A 226 -10.48 8.05 -24.76
N ARG A 227 -10.48 7.33 -25.89
CA ARG A 227 -10.69 5.88 -25.91
C ARG A 227 -9.59 5.17 -25.13
N ASP A 228 -8.33 5.49 -25.41
CA ASP A 228 -7.16 4.91 -24.72
C ASP A 228 -7.14 5.24 -23.23
N ALA A 229 -7.55 6.46 -22.87
CA ALA A 229 -7.64 6.87 -21.47
C ALA A 229 -8.74 6.12 -20.71
N ILE A 230 -9.90 5.90 -21.36
CA ILE A 230 -11.03 5.13 -20.78
C ILE A 230 -10.69 3.64 -20.68
N THR A 231 -10.10 3.03 -21.71
CA THR A 231 -9.72 1.60 -21.69
C THR A 231 -8.64 1.29 -20.65
N LYS A 232 -7.71 2.23 -20.41
CA LYS A 232 -6.75 2.13 -19.29
C LYS A 232 -7.41 2.22 -17.92
N MET A 233 -8.50 2.98 -17.80
CA MET A 233 -9.23 3.19 -16.55
C MET A 233 -10.16 2.01 -16.22
N PHE A 234 -10.86 1.49 -17.23
CA PHE A 234 -11.84 0.40 -17.10
C PHE A 234 -11.37 -0.83 -17.87
N LYS A 235 -10.54 -1.66 -17.23
CA LYS A 235 -9.96 -2.86 -17.86
C LYS A 235 -11.00 -3.94 -18.20
N SER A 236 -12.11 -3.99 -17.45
CA SER A 236 -13.19 -4.94 -17.67
C SER A 236 -14.10 -4.59 -18.85
N LEU A 237 -13.93 -3.40 -19.45
CA LEU A 237 -14.82 -2.83 -20.44
C LEU A 237 -14.67 -3.57 -21.78
N ASP A 238 -15.80 -4.04 -22.30
CA ASP A 238 -15.89 -4.79 -23.56
C ASP A 238 -16.37 -3.87 -24.71
N MET A 239 -17.14 -2.83 -24.39
CA MET A 239 -17.75 -1.92 -25.37
C MET A 239 -17.69 -0.46 -24.92
N LEU A 240 -17.27 0.43 -25.83
CA LEU A 240 -17.22 1.88 -25.63
C LEU A 240 -17.81 2.61 -26.83
N ASP A 241 -18.88 3.39 -26.59
CA ASP A 241 -19.62 4.14 -27.61
C ASP A 241 -20.08 3.23 -28.77
N ASP A 242 -20.79 2.15 -28.41
CA ASP A 242 -21.32 1.14 -29.34
C ASP A 242 -20.24 0.48 -30.22
N THR A 243 -18.97 0.59 -29.83
CA THR A 243 -17.83 0.02 -30.54
C THR A 243 -17.07 -0.92 -29.61
N GLU A 244 -16.86 -2.16 -30.06
CA GLU A 244 -16.09 -3.15 -29.30
C GLU A 244 -14.66 -2.68 -29.05
N ILE A 245 -14.18 -2.89 -27.82
CA ILE A 245 -12.79 -2.64 -27.48
C ILE A 245 -11.98 -3.87 -27.87
N THR A 246 -11.12 -3.71 -28.87
CA THR A 246 -10.15 -4.76 -29.19
C THR A 246 -9.15 -4.89 -28.04
N LYS A 247 -9.30 -5.96 -27.25
CA LYS A 247 -8.34 -6.32 -26.21
C LYS A 247 -7.09 -6.89 -26.88
N PHE A 248 -6.17 -6.02 -27.27
CA PHE A 248 -4.85 -6.44 -27.73
C PHE A 248 -4.01 -6.87 -26.53
N GLY A 249 -3.79 -8.18 -26.40
CA GLY A 249 -2.93 -8.77 -25.39
C GLY A 249 -3.72 -9.72 -24.51
N VAL A 250 -3.43 -11.01 -24.68
CA VAL A 250 -3.73 -12.06 -23.70
C VAL A 250 -3.36 -11.49 -22.33
N GLU A 251 -4.31 -11.40 -21.41
CA GLU A 251 -3.98 -11.46 -19.98
C GLU A 251 -3.44 -12.88 -19.75
N GLU A 252 -2.24 -13.18 -20.25
CA GLU A 252 -1.44 -14.19 -19.61
C GLU A 252 -1.23 -13.60 -18.23
N GLU A 253 -1.92 -14.15 -17.23
CA GLU A 253 -1.46 -14.03 -15.87
C GLU A 253 0.03 -14.35 -15.93
N ILE A 254 0.87 -13.33 -15.82
CA ILE A 254 2.31 -13.53 -15.75
C ILE A 254 2.49 -14.30 -14.46
N ASN A 255 2.57 -15.62 -14.59
CA ASN A 255 2.81 -16.52 -13.48
C ASN A 255 4.24 -16.28 -13.05
N VAL A 256 4.43 -15.27 -12.20
CA VAL A 256 5.73 -14.99 -11.60
C VAL A 256 6.06 -16.21 -10.74
N PRO A 257 7.25 -16.82 -10.90
CA PRO A 257 7.65 -17.92 -10.06
C PRO A 257 7.47 -17.56 -8.58
N PRO A 258 7.02 -18.52 -7.75
CA PRO A 258 6.80 -18.27 -6.34
C PRO A 258 8.09 -17.76 -5.69
N THR A 259 7.98 -16.77 -4.81
CA THR A 259 9.13 -16.30 -4.02
C THR A 259 9.54 -17.40 -3.05
N VAL A 260 10.78 -17.86 -3.16
CA VAL A 260 11.37 -18.83 -2.25
C VAL A 260 12.39 -18.14 -1.34
N LEU A 261 12.57 -18.64 -0.12
CA LEU A 261 13.54 -18.10 0.84
C LEU A 261 14.99 -18.51 0.52
N PHE A 262 15.15 -19.61 -0.23
CA PHE A 262 16.42 -20.16 -0.67
C PHE A 262 16.30 -20.67 -2.10
N TYR A 263 17.25 -20.31 -2.95
CA TYR A 263 17.41 -20.98 -4.24
C TYR A 263 17.97 -22.40 -4.02
N SER A 264 17.20 -23.42 -4.40
CA SER A 264 17.47 -24.83 -4.08
C SER A 264 18.48 -25.53 -4.98
N GLY A 265 19.00 -24.87 -6.02
CA GLY A 265 19.81 -25.49 -7.08
C GLY A 265 21.24 -25.92 -6.72
N LEU A 266 21.65 -25.88 -5.44
CA LEU A 266 23.01 -26.22 -5.01
C LEU A 266 23.08 -27.45 -4.10
N PRO A 267 24.23 -28.15 -4.06
CA PRO A 267 24.44 -29.29 -3.16
C PRO A 267 24.27 -28.89 -1.68
N ASP A 268 23.57 -29.70 -0.90
CA ASP A 268 23.25 -29.38 0.50
C ASP A 268 24.49 -29.24 1.39
N ALA A 269 25.57 -29.98 1.11
CA ALA A 269 26.85 -29.83 1.80
C ALA A 269 27.44 -28.41 1.66
N MET A 270 27.28 -27.79 0.48
CA MET A 270 27.76 -26.43 0.23
C MET A 270 26.89 -25.41 0.95
N LYS A 271 25.57 -25.59 0.93
CA LYS A 271 24.64 -24.75 1.70
C LYS A 271 25.00 -24.80 3.20
N ALA A 272 25.19 -26.00 3.74
CA ALA A 272 25.57 -26.19 5.14
C ALA A 272 26.91 -25.50 5.48
N SER A 273 27.91 -25.60 4.59
CA SER A 273 29.20 -24.93 4.77
C SER A 273 29.07 -23.40 4.77
N VAL A 274 28.29 -22.82 3.84
CA VAL A 274 28.04 -21.37 3.81
C VAL A 274 27.26 -20.92 5.04
N LEU A 275 26.23 -21.65 5.47
CA LEU A 275 25.47 -21.32 6.67
C LEU A 275 26.34 -21.37 7.93
N ALA A 276 27.20 -22.38 8.06
CA ALA A 276 28.16 -22.47 9.16
C ALA A 276 29.18 -21.31 9.15
N PHE A 277 29.61 -20.88 7.96
CA PHE A 277 30.44 -19.69 7.81
C PHE A 277 29.69 -18.42 8.26
N LEU A 278 28.45 -18.22 7.81
CA LEU A 278 27.63 -17.05 8.17
C LEU A 278 27.33 -17.00 9.66
N GLU A 279 27.10 -18.15 10.30
CA GLU A 279 26.91 -18.23 11.75
C GLU A 279 28.12 -17.72 12.51
N LYS A 280 29.32 -18.21 12.16
CA LYS A 280 30.58 -17.74 12.75
C LYS A 280 30.82 -16.25 12.46
N TYR A 281 30.54 -15.83 11.23
CA TYR A 281 30.73 -14.46 10.77
C TYR A 281 29.86 -13.48 11.57
N TYR A 282 28.55 -13.70 11.65
CA TYR A 282 27.65 -12.80 12.36
C TYR A 282 27.83 -12.85 13.87
N ARG A 283 28.28 -13.98 14.42
CA ARG A 283 28.69 -14.05 15.84
C ARG A 283 29.92 -13.20 16.16
N ALA A 284 30.85 -13.04 15.22
CA ALA A 284 32.01 -12.15 15.36
C ALA A 284 31.68 -10.68 14.99
N TYR A 285 30.60 -10.46 14.22
CA TYR A 285 30.15 -9.14 13.80
C TYR A 285 29.24 -8.46 14.83
N ASP A 286 28.33 -9.23 15.42
CA ASP A 286 27.32 -8.76 16.35
C ASP A 286 27.78 -8.92 17.80
N GLY A 287 27.54 -7.88 18.58
CA GLY A 287 27.92 -7.82 19.98
C GLY A 287 27.62 -6.44 20.55
N ALA A 288 27.36 -6.37 21.85
CA ALA A 288 27.19 -5.09 22.53
C ALA A 288 28.50 -4.29 22.56
N ASP A 289 29.63 -4.98 22.65
CA ASP A 289 30.97 -4.40 22.55
C ASP A 289 31.48 -4.46 21.11
N VAL A 290 31.71 -3.28 20.52
CA VAL A 290 32.20 -3.14 19.15
C VAL A 290 33.63 -3.69 18.98
N SER A 291 34.38 -3.85 20.08
CA SER A 291 35.73 -4.44 20.06
C SER A 291 35.75 -5.87 19.52
N ILE A 292 34.63 -6.61 19.62
CA ILE A 292 34.50 -7.96 19.07
C ILE A 292 34.77 -7.99 17.56
N ARG A 293 34.47 -6.89 16.85
CA ARG A 293 34.69 -6.78 15.40
C ARG A 293 36.17 -6.78 15.02
N LEU A 294 37.11 -6.72 15.97
CA LEU A 294 38.53 -6.98 15.70
C LEU A 294 38.77 -8.43 15.22
N GLN A 295 37.92 -9.36 15.65
CA GLN A 295 37.96 -10.77 15.23
C GLN A 295 37.54 -10.96 13.77
N MET A 296 36.92 -9.94 13.15
CA MET A 296 36.55 -9.99 11.73
C MET A 296 37.76 -10.19 10.81
N SER A 297 38.97 -9.86 11.28
CA SER A 297 40.22 -10.10 10.55
C SER A 297 40.40 -11.54 10.09
N ALA A 298 39.89 -12.53 10.84
CA ALA A 298 39.97 -13.95 10.50
C ALA A 298 39.09 -14.36 9.29
N PHE A 299 38.14 -13.51 8.87
CA PHE A 299 37.17 -13.82 7.83
C PHE A 299 37.49 -13.21 6.47
N TYR A 300 38.48 -12.31 6.39
CA TYR A 300 38.82 -11.61 5.15
C TYR A 300 40.18 -12.07 4.61
N SER A 301 40.28 -12.20 3.28
CA SER A 301 41.57 -12.44 2.63
C SER A 301 42.49 -11.21 2.76
N PRO A 302 43.82 -11.37 2.65
CA PRO A 302 44.76 -10.24 2.74
C PRO A 302 44.47 -9.10 1.76
N ASN A 303 43.96 -9.45 0.58
CA ASN A 303 43.63 -8.52 -0.51
C ASN A 303 42.11 -8.29 -0.63
N ALA A 304 41.35 -8.52 0.44
CA ALA A 304 39.90 -8.35 0.40
C ALA A 304 39.50 -6.90 0.11
N VAL A 305 38.36 -6.72 -0.54
CA VAL A 305 37.81 -5.39 -0.87
C VAL A 305 36.40 -5.27 -0.33
N MET A 306 36.11 -4.17 0.38
CA MET A 306 34.79 -3.88 0.92
C MET A 306 34.26 -2.52 0.46
N SER A 307 32.94 -2.46 0.25
CA SER A 307 32.21 -1.19 0.08
C SER A 307 30.89 -1.19 0.83
N PHE A 308 30.45 -0.01 1.24
CA PHE A 308 29.21 0.20 1.98
C PHE A 308 28.33 1.21 1.26
N THR A 309 27.03 0.94 1.14
CA THR A 309 26.06 1.82 0.49
C THR A 309 24.86 2.03 1.39
N CYS A 310 24.36 3.26 1.47
CA CYS A 310 23.09 3.57 2.09
C CYS A 310 22.30 4.62 1.28
N PRO A 311 20.98 4.74 1.51
CA PRO A 311 20.17 5.83 0.99
C PRO A 311 20.81 7.19 1.25
N ARG A 312 20.53 8.10 0.32
CA ARG A 312 20.87 9.50 0.53
C ARG A 312 20.02 10.04 1.67
N GLN A 313 20.63 10.71 2.62
CA GLN A 313 19.89 11.49 3.60
C GLN A 313 19.00 12.52 2.88
N HIS A 314 17.69 12.43 3.08
CA HIS A 314 16.77 13.46 2.61
C HIS A 314 17.00 14.72 3.44
N SER A 315 17.75 15.67 2.88
CA SER A 315 17.83 17.02 3.46
C SER A 315 16.45 17.66 3.35
N THR A 316 15.81 17.92 4.50
CA THR A 316 14.55 18.66 4.57
C THR A 316 14.69 20.11 4.11
N ALA A 317 15.91 20.60 3.86
CA ALA A 317 16.15 21.97 3.39
C ALA A 317 15.65 22.23 1.96
N ARG A 318 15.27 21.20 1.19
CA ARG A 318 14.67 21.37 -0.16
C ARG A 318 13.14 21.38 -0.16
N VAL A 319 12.49 21.10 0.96
CA VAL A 319 11.01 21.06 1.05
C VAL A 319 10.41 22.45 1.27
N SER A 320 11.23 23.43 1.65
CA SER A 320 10.78 24.80 1.98
C SER A 320 10.43 25.69 0.78
N LYS A 321 10.59 25.22 -0.46
CA LYS A 321 10.07 25.92 -1.66
C LYS A 321 8.91 25.13 -2.25
N GLY A 322 7.69 25.42 -1.79
CA GLY A 322 6.44 25.00 -2.44
C GLY A 322 5.47 24.20 -1.57
N PHE A 323 5.87 23.73 -0.39
CA PHE A 323 4.97 23.00 0.52
C PHE A 323 4.26 23.94 1.50
N ASN A 324 2.99 23.63 1.81
CA ASN A 324 2.23 24.42 2.76
C ASN A 324 2.73 24.15 4.21
N ARG A 325 2.38 25.03 5.15
CA ARG A 325 2.81 24.96 6.56
C ARG A 325 2.31 23.70 7.29
N GLN A 326 1.26 23.05 6.77
CA GLN A 326 0.70 21.81 7.29
C GLN A 326 1.48 20.58 6.78
N ASP A 327 1.97 20.59 5.54
CA ASP A 327 2.82 19.52 4.98
C ASP A 327 4.18 19.48 5.69
N VAL A 328 4.75 20.65 5.98
CA VAL A 328 5.98 20.77 6.80
C VAL A 328 5.74 20.21 8.21
N ARG A 329 4.60 20.51 8.84
CA ARG A 329 4.22 19.94 10.15
C ARG A 329 3.95 18.44 10.10
N ASN A 330 3.39 17.92 9.01
CA ASN A 330 3.17 16.49 8.82
C ASN A 330 4.50 15.76 8.63
N LEU A 331 5.45 16.33 7.88
CA LEU A 331 6.83 15.83 7.75
C LEU A 331 7.62 15.91 9.06
N GLU A 332 7.41 16.96 9.87
CA GLU A 332 8.00 17.10 11.20
C GLU A 332 7.40 16.10 12.22
N ARG A 333 6.09 15.83 12.13
CA ARG A 333 5.42 14.76 12.90
C ARG A 333 5.87 13.37 12.45
N GLU A 334 6.04 13.16 11.15
CA GLU A 334 6.64 11.95 10.61
C GLU A 334 8.07 11.80 11.14
N LYS A 335 8.90 12.85 11.14
CA LYS A 335 10.24 12.85 11.79
C LYS A 335 10.21 12.40 13.24
N HIS A 336 9.28 12.91 14.04
CA HIS A 336 9.14 12.48 15.45
C HIS A 336 8.70 11.02 15.60
N ASN A 337 8.14 10.42 14.54
CA ASN A 337 7.80 9.00 14.45
C ASN A 337 8.83 8.15 13.66
N THR A 338 9.77 8.80 12.95
CA THR A 338 10.79 8.20 12.06
C THR A 338 12.22 8.68 12.35
N LEU A 339 12.52 9.05 13.60
CA LEU A 339 13.90 9.08 14.11
C LEU A 339 14.63 7.72 13.90
N SER A 340 13.89 6.68 13.50
CA SER A 340 14.38 5.40 12.98
C SER A 340 14.97 5.41 11.55
N ALA A 341 15.04 6.54 10.84
CA ALA A 341 15.41 6.59 9.42
C ALA A 341 16.67 7.43 9.08
N SER A 342 17.38 7.99 10.07
CA SER A 342 18.62 8.72 9.77
C SER A 342 19.75 7.75 9.38
N PHE A 343 20.48 8.06 8.30
CA PHE A 343 21.69 7.35 7.86
C PHE A 343 22.95 8.22 8.01
N GLU A 344 22.91 9.23 8.89
CA GLU A 344 23.95 10.24 9.01
C GLU A 344 25.32 9.63 9.37
N GLU A 345 25.32 8.71 10.33
CA GLU A 345 26.51 7.98 10.80
C GLU A 345 27.18 7.17 9.66
N TYR A 346 26.41 6.77 8.65
CA TYR A 346 26.88 6.01 7.51
C TYR A 346 27.35 6.87 6.33
N GLN A 347 27.08 8.18 6.32
CA GLN A 347 27.40 9.04 5.15
C GLN A 347 28.90 9.19 4.89
N GLN A 348 29.73 8.98 5.92
CA GLN A 348 31.18 9.02 5.79
C GLN A 348 31.72 7.84 4.97
N VAL A 349 31.09 6.65 5.12
CA VAL A 349 31.49 5.41 4.43
C VAL A 349 30.64 5.11 3.19
N ASN A 350 29.62 5.92 2.91
CA ASN A 350 28.67 5.70 1.83
C ASN A 350 29.32 5.83 0.44
N ARG A 351 29.30 4.72 -0.31
CA ARG A 351 29.78 4.56 -1.69
C ARG A 351 28.65 4.43 -2.72
N ASN A 352 27.55 5.16 -2.54
CA ASN A 352 26.51 5.21 -3.56
C ASN A 352 26.97 6.01 -4.79
N LEU A 353 27.47 5.36 -5.85
CA LEU A 353 28.03 6.03 -7.04
C LEU A 353 27.02 6.94 -7.79
N ARG A 354 25.71 6.70 -7.62
CA ARG A 354 24.66 7.58 -8.14
C ARG A 354 24.62 8.92 -7.41
N VAL A 355 24.97 8.94 -6.12
CA VAL A 355 24.92 10.12 -5.23
C VAL A 355 26.29 10.77 -5.07
N VAL A 356 27.31 9.98 -4.77
CA VAL A 356 28.69 10.43 -4.59
C VAL A 356 29.31 10.65 -5.96
N LYS A 357 29.61 11.91 -6.29
CA LYS A 357 30.21 12.30 -7.57
C LYS A 357 31.72 12.58 -7.49
N SER A 358 32.23 12.96 -6.32
CA SER A 358 33.66 13.19 -6.10
C SER A 358 34.45 11.90 -6.34
N LYS A 359 35.48 11.97 -7.19
CA LYS A 359 36.41 10.86 -7.45
C LYS A 359 37.16 10.48 -6.17
N ALA A 360 37.75 11.45 -5.47
CA ALA A 360 38.50 11.21 -4.24
C ALA A 360 37.64 10.48 -3.19
N LYS A 361 36.40 10.93 -2.95
CA LYS A 361 35.50 10.25 -2.01
C LYS A 361 35.16 8.82 -2.47
N ARG A 362 35.05 8.56 -3.77
CA ARG A 362 34.87 7.20 -4.30
C ARG A 362 36.15 6.36 -4.16
N GLU A 363 37.32 6.93 -4.10
CA GLU A 363 38.54 6.17 -3.82
C GLU A 363 38.62 5.86 -2.31
N ASP A 364 38.39 6.86 -1.46
CA ASP A 364 38.45 6.76 0.00
C ASP A 364 37.39 5.82 0.62
N THR A 365 36.27 5.60 -0.07
CA THR A 365 35.18 4.70 0.38
C THR A 365 35.27 3.31 -0.26
N LEU A 366 36.44 2.92 -0.80
CA LEU A 366 36.79 1.54 -1.16
C LEU A 366 37.79 1.04 -0.15
N PHE A 367 37.37 0.16 0.76
CA PHE A 367 38.26 -0.33 1.81
C PHE A 367 39.00 -1.55 1.28
N MET A 368 40.33 -1.46 1.20
CA MET A 368 41.18 -2.50 0.64
C MET A 368 42.11 -3.08 1.70
N GLY A 369 42.12 -4.40 1.80
CA GLY A 369 42.86 -5.15 2.80
C GLY A 369 42.20 -5.17 4.18
N VAL A 370 42.55 -6.18 4.96
CA VAL A 370 41.92 -6.50 6.24
C VAL A 370 41.94 -5.32 7.21
N SER A 371 43.07 -4.60 7.31
CA SER A 371 43.22 -3.49 8.25
C SER A 371 42.22 -2.35 7.99
N GLN A 372 42.02 -1.95 6.73
CA GLN A 372 41.08 -0.88 6.40
C GLN A 372 39.63 -1.32 6.60
N ILE A 373 39.32 -2.56 6.26
CA ILE A 373 37.99 -3.16 6.43
C ILE A 373 37.60 -3.18 7.91
N VAL A 374 38.44 -3.78 8.76
CA VAL A 374 38.17 -3.89 10.20
C VAL A 374 38.10 -2.51 10.86
N ALA A 375 39.00 -1.58 10.50
CA ALA A 375 38.98 -0.21 11.02
C ALA A 375 37.68 0.54 10.67
N MET A 376 37.07 0.24 9.53
CA MET A 376 35.77 0.79 9.16
C MET A 376 34.63 0.11 9.91
N LEU A 377 34.63 -1.22 9.99
CA LEU A 377 33.59 -1.99 10.69
C LEU A 377 33.47 -1.62 12.18
N VAL A 378 34.59 -1.33 12.85
CA VAL A 378 34.63 -0.88 14.25
C VAL A 378 34.04 0.53 14.43
N LYS A 379 33.93 1.34 13.37
CA LYS A 379 33.29 2.67 13.44
C LYS A 379 31.79 2.60 13.23
N LEU A 380 31.26 1.48 12.71
CA LEU A 380 29.83 1.32 12.50
C LEU A 380 29.11 1.03 13.83
N PRO A 381 27.85 1.45 13.98
CA PRO A 381 27.05 1.13 15.16
C PRO A 381 26.97 -0.38 15.46
N PRO A 382 26.83 -0.77 16.75
CA PRO A 382 26.53 -2.15 17.12
C PRO A 382 25.23 -2.64 16.46
N THR A 383 25.22 -3.90 16.05
CA THR A 383 24.08 -4.54 15.38
C THR A 383 23.75 -5.87 16.03
N VAL A 384 22.51 -6.32 15.81
CA VAL A 384 22.04 -7.68 16.10
C VAL A 384 21.28 -8.17 14.88
N HIS A 385 21.70 -9.31 14.34
CA HIS A 385 21.05 -9.99 13.25
C HIS A 385 20.45 -11.33 13.69
N SER A 386 19.40 -11.77 13.00
CA SER A 386 18.82 -13.11 13.16
C SER A 386 19.00 -13.89 11.87
N LEU A 387 19.83 -14.94 11.88
CA LEU A 387 20.05 -15.81 10.71
C LEU A 387 18.74 -16.47 10.24
N GLN A 388 17.80 -16.71 11.16
CA GLN A 388 16.49 -17.31 10.86
C GLN A 388 15.58 -16.37 10.06
N GLU A 389 15.81 -15.06 10.15
CA GLU A 389 15.07 -14.03 9.42
C GLU A 389 15.79 -13.59 8.14
N MET A 390 16.95 -14.18 7.82
CA MET A 390 17.70 -13.89 6.61
C MET A 390 17.29 -14.80 5.46
N MET A 391 17.22 -14.20 4.28
CA MET A 391 17.22 -14.91 3.00
C MET A 391 18.66 -15.00 2.50
N VAL A 392 19.06 -16.19 2.05
CA VAL A 392 20.41 -16.43 1.52
C VAL A 392 20.30 -17.06 0.15
N ASP A 393 20.75 -16.31 -0.85
CA ASP A 393 20.85 -16.75 -2.23
C ASP A 393 22.30 -17.02 -2.60
N LEU A 394 22.51 -18.14 -3.27
CA LEU A 394 23.78 -18.51 -3.87
C LEU A 394 23.58 -18.52 -5.38
N TRP A 395 24.12 -17.52 -6.07
CA TRP A 395 23.79 -17.28 -7.48
C TRP A 395 24.94 -17.59 -8.45
N GLN A 396 26.15 -17.80 -7.92
CA GLN A 396 27.28 -18.29 -8.70
C GLN A 396 28.18 -19.15 -7.81
N VAL A 397 28.48 -20.36 -8.28
CA VAL A 397 29.39 -21.30 -7.63
C VAL A 397 30.42 -21.76 -8.66
N SER A 398 31.68 -21.67 -8.30
CA SER A 398 32.82 -22.16 -9.08
C SER A 398 33.80 -22.89 -8.16
N PRO A 399 34.77 -23.65 -8.70
CA PRO A 399 35.81 -24.28 -7.90
C PRO A 399 36.60 -23.30 -7.01
N ASN A 400 36.68 -22.03 -7.43
CA ASN A 400 37.53 -21.03 -6.80
C ASN A 400 36.73 -19.98 -6.00
N SER A 401 35.40 -19.94 -6.14
CA SER A 401 34.59 -18.93 -5.47
C SER A 401 33.11 -19.27 -5.36
N ILE A 402 32.46 -18.73 -4.34
CA ILE A 402 31.02 -18.76 -4.12
C ILE A 402 30.51 -17.34 -3.95
N MET A 403 29.52 -16.94 -4.74
CA MET A 403 28.83 -15.66 -4.60
C MET A 403 27.58 -15.84 -3.75
N VAL A 404 27.60 -15.20 -2.58
CA VAL A 404 26.52 -15.26 -1.58
C VAL A 404 25.83 -13.92 -1.51
N LYS A 405 24.50 -13.91 -1.58
CA LYS A 405 23.65 -12.74 -1.34
C LYS A 405 22.78 -12.99 -0.13
N ILE A 406 22.92 -12.13 0.87
CA ILE A 406 22.17 -12.19 2.13
C ILE A 406 21.25 -10.99 2.17
N VAL A 407 19.98 -11.18 2.48
CA VAL A 407 19.01 -10.10 2.68
C VAL A 407 18.25 -10.37 3.97
N GLY A 408 18.13 -9.38 4.85
CA GLY A 408 17.39 -9.57 6.08
C GLY A 408 17.22 -8.31 6.90
N PRO A 409 16.43 -8.40 7.97
CA PRO A 409 16.34 -7.34 8.97
C PRO A 409 17.58 -7.34 9.87
N LEU A 410 17.89 -6.17 10.44
CA LEU A 410 18.81 -6.03 11.55
C LEU A 410 18.27 -5.04 12.58
N GLN A 411 18.73 -5.18 13.82
CA GLN A 411 18.55 -4.18 14.86
C GLN A 411 19.89 -3.46 15.08
N GLU A 412 19.86 -2.15 15.03
CA GLU A 412 21.01 -1.27 15.22
C GLU A 412 20.87 -0.52 16.54
N ALA A 413 21.94 -0.46 17.34
CA ALA A 413 21.94 0.37 18.52
C ALA A 413 21.96 1.86 18.14
N HIS A 414 21.00 2.64 18.65
CA HIS A 414 20.85 4.06 18.32
C HIS A 414 20.48 4.87 19.57
N LYS A 415 21.35 5.82 19.95
CA LYS A 415 21.26 6.54 21.24
C LYS A 415 19.99 7.35 21.39
N GLU A 416 19.44 7.88 20.30
CA GLU A 416 18.23 8.73 20.32
C GLU A 416 16.93 7.94 20.15
N ALA A 417 17.01 6.62 19.92
CA ALA A 417 15.82 5.80 19.76
C ALA A 417 15.16 5.51 21.12
N LYS A 418 13.82 5.55 21.16
CA LYS A 418 13.04 5.31 22.40
C LYS A 418 13.38 4.00 23.10
N ASN A 419 13.69 2.96 22.33
CA ASN A 419 14.04 1.63 22.82
C ASN A 419 15.55 1.35 22.76
N GLY A 420 16.37 2.37 22.50
CA GLY A 420 17.82 2.25 22.32
C GLY A 420 18.26 1.56 21.01
N SER A 421 17.31 1.15 20.16
CA SER A 421 17.60 0.53 18.87
C SER A 421 16.65 0.95 17.75
N VAL A 422 17.13 0.80 16.51
CA VAL A 422 16.43 1.07 15.26
C VAL A 422 16.44 -0.18 14.41
N LYS A 423 15.30 -0.56 13.85
CA LYS A 423 15.22 -1.63 12.86
C LYS A 423 15.67 -1.10 11.50
N ARG A 424 16.42 -1.91 10.74
CA ARG A 424 16.81 -1.63 9.35
C ARG A 424 16.72 -2.90 8.51
N MET A 425 16.76 -2.74 7.19
CA MET A 425 17.00 -3.85 6.27
C MET A 425 18.41 -3.74 5.73
N PHE A 426 19.07 -4.88 5.53
CA PHE A 426 20.34 -4.93 4.84
C PHE A 426 20.32 -5.94 3.71
N ALA A 427 21.16 -5.69 2.73
CA ALA A 427 21.50 -6.62 1.66
C ALA A 427 23.02 -6.67 1.56
N ARG A 428 23.61 -7.85 1.76
CA ARG A 428 25.05 -8.07 1.72
C ARG A 428 25.42 -9.07 0.64
N THR A 429 26.43 -8.75 -0.18
CA THR A 429 26.95 -9.66 -1.20
C THR A 429 28.40 -10.00 -0.85
N LEU A 430 28.70 -11.29 -0.70
CA LEU A 430 30.02 -11.80 -0.40
C LEU A 430 30.54 -12.64 -1.57
N CYS A 431 31.81 -12.46 -1.92
CA CYS A 431 32.58 -13.43 -2.71
C CYS A 431 33.44 -14.22 -1.73
N LEU A 432 33.07 -15.48 -1.49
CA LEU A 432 33.83 -16.40 -0.66
C LEU A 432 34.81 -17.16 -1.55
N VAL A 433 36.06 -17.28 -1.12
CA VAL A 433 37.09 -18.09 -1.78
C VAL A 433 37.66 -19.10 -0.78
N PRO A 434 38.18 -20.25 -1.23
CA PRO A 434 38.84 -21.22 -0.35
C PRO A 434 40.01 -20.58 0.40
N ASP A 435 40.19 -20.94 1.66
CA ASP A 435 41.41 -20.66 2.40
C ASP A 435 42.39 -21.85 2.35
N ASN A 436 43.61 -21.64 2.83
CA ASN A 436 44.66 -22.66 2.84
C ASN A 436 44.42 -23.79 3.86
N THR A 437 43.38 -23.70 4.67
CA THR A 437 43.01 -24.64 5.74
C THR A 437 41.76 -25.47 5.40
N GLY A 438 41.22 -25.33 4.19
CA GLY A 438 39.98 -25.98 3.76
C GLY A 438 38.70 -25.27 4.21
N GLY A 439 38.81 -24.08 4.79
CA GLY A 439 37.73 -23.16 5.09
C GLY A 439 37.47 -22.16 3.96
N MET A 440 36.85 -21.03 4.31
CA MET A 440 36.50 -19.96 3.37
C MET A 440 36.85 -18.59 3.95
N VAL A 441 37.29 -17.69 3.09
CA VAL A 441 37.54 -16.28 3.41
C VAL A 441 36.85 -15.37 2.40
N ILE A 442 36.57 -14.13 2.80
CA ILE A 442 35.90 -13.13 1.99
C ILE A 442 36.93 -12.39 1.13
N GLN A 443 36.74 -12.43 -0.18
CA GLN A 443 37.54 -11.68 -1.16
C GLN A 443 36.87 -10.35 -1.55
N ASN A 444 35.54 -10.32 -1.65
CA ASN A 444 34.76 -9.10 -1.91
C ASN A 444 33.54 -9.02 -1.01
N ASP A 445 33.25 -7.84 -0.49
CA ASP A 445 32.14 -7.58 0.42
C ASP A 445 31.41 -6.28 0.06
N MET A 446 30.13 -6.38 -0.26
CA MET A 446 29.28 -5.25 -0.59
C MET A 446 28.07 -5.22 0.33
N VAL A 447 27.98 -4.20 1.17
CA VAL A 447 26.85 -4.00 2.08
C VAL A 447 25.98 -2.86 1.58
N THR A 448 24.68 -3.09 1.55
CA THR A 448 23.67 -2.04 1.37
C THR A 448 22.74 -2.03 2.58
N LEU A 449 22.61 -0.89 3.23
CA LEU A 449 21.66 -0.67 4.31
C LEU A 449 20.50 0.16 3.80
N THR A 450 19.27 -0.18 4.13
CA THR A 450 18.07 0.58 3.76
C THR A 450 17.12 0.70 4.94
N ASP A 451 16.15 1.61 4.85
CA ASP A 451 15.08 1.67 5.84
C ASP A 451 14.32 0.34 5.88
N PRO A 452 13.68 0.01 7.02
CA PRO A 452 12.63 -0.98 7.00
C PRO A 452 11.67 -0.63 5.87
N LEU A 453 11.28 -1.63 5.08
CA LEU A 453 10.17 -1.53 4.12
C LEU A 453 8.87 -1.28 4.90
N THR A 454 8.75 -0.11 5.52
CA THR A 454 7.57 0.30 6.25
C THR A 454 6.52 0.64 5.18
N GLU A 455 5.36 -0.04 5.26
CA GLU A 455 4.15 0.06 4.41
C GLU A 455 4.03 -0.74 3.10
N ARG A 456 5.09 -1.08 2.35
CA ARG A 456 4.88 -1.86 1.10
C ARG A 456 4.61 -3.35 1.29
N MET A 457 4.99 -3.92 2.43
CA MET A 457 4.67 -5.31 2.79
C MET A 457 3.49 -5.42 3.75
N THR A 458 3.24 -4.45 4.64
CA THR A 458 2.10 -4.50 5.58
C THR A 458 0.73 -4.25 4.94
N ARG A 459 0.66 -3.69 3.71
CA ARG A 459 -0.57 -3.61 2.90
C ARG A 459 -0.75 -4.75 1.89
N ARG A 460 0.22 -5.66 1.77
CA ARG A 460 -0.09 -6.97 1.23
C ARG A 460 -0.58 -7.76 2.43
N LYS A 461 -1.86 -8.16 2.42
CA LYS A 461 -2.28 -9.33 3.20
C LYS A 461 -1.17 -10.36 3.03
N PRO A 462 -0.63 -10.96 4.10
CA PRO A 462 0.16 -12.15 3.88
C PRO A 462 -0.77 -13.10 3.11
N LEU A 463 -0.33 -13.57 1.93
CA LEU A 463 -1.01 -14.66 1.23
C LEU A 463 -0.92 -15.98 2.04
N VAL A 464 -0.34 -15.92 3.23
CA VAL A 464 -0.52 -16.88 4.31
C VAL A 464 -1.08 -16.09 5.49
N ALA A 465 -2.40 -15.97 5.57
CA ALA A 465 -2.99 -15.93 6.89
C ALA A 465 -2.45 -17.19 7.58
N SER A 466 -1.64 -16.99 8.61
CA SER A 466 -1.50 -17.97 9.67
C SER A 466 -2.93 -18.42 9.96
N ALA A 467 -3.25 -19.65 9.55
CA ALA A 467 -4.43 -20.31 10.06
C ALA A 467 -4.18 -20.39 11.56
N ASP A 468 -4.79 -19.47 12.30
CA ASP A 468 -4.93 -19.63 13.73
C ASP A 468 -5.52 -21.01 13.94
N VAL A 469 -4.77 -21.78 14.70
CA VAL A 469 -5.14 -23.07 15.26
C VAL A 469 -6.41 -22.86 16.06
N GLN A 470 -7.57 -23.06 15.41
CA GLN A 470 -8.77 -23.46 16.12
C GLN A 470 -8.82 -25.00 16.10
N PRO A 471 -8.97 -25.65 17.27
CA PRO A 471 -9.11 -27.09 17.32
C PRO A 471 -10.41 -27.48 16.58
N PRO A 472 -10.38 -28.40 15.60
CA PRO A 472 -11.62 -28.79 14.96
C PRO A 472 -12.44 -29.62 15.94
N ALA A 473 -13.60 -29.04 16.28
CA ALA A 473 -14.76 -29.78 16.74
C ALA A 473 -15.07 -30.92 15.76
N GLN A 474 -15.46 -32.06 16.33
CA GLN A 474 -15.96 -33.22 15.61
C GLN A 474 -17.12 -32.81 14.69
N ALA A 475 -16.96 -33.01 13.39
CA ALA A 475 -18.07 -33.11 12.46
C ALA A 475 -17.65 -34.01 11.29
N THR A 476 -18.30 -35.16 11.26
CA THR A 476 -18.36 -36.16 10.21
C THR A 476 -18.62 -35.54 8.83
N GLY A 477 -17.73 -35.79 7.88
CA GLY A 477 -17.94 -35.42 6.48
C GLY A 477 -16.84 -36.03 5.62
N GLN A 478 -17.14 -37.16 4.98
CA GLN A 478 -16.28 -37.78 3.97
C GLN A 478 -16.07 -36.79 2.82
N ALA A 479 -14.83 -36.42 2.54
CA ALA A 479 -14.45 -35.67 1.34
C ALA A 479 -13.58 -36.57 0.46
N GLN A 480 -14.11 -36.90 -0.71
CA GLN A 480 -13.50 -37.77 -1.73
C GLN A 480 -12.26 -37.12 -2.36
N VAL A 481 -11.26 -37.96 -2.64
CA VAL A 481 -10.03 -37.61 -3.37
C VAL A 481 -10.32 -37.58 -4.89
N PRO A 482 -9.82 -36.62 -5.68
CA PRO A 482 -9.96 -36.62 -7.14
C PRO A 482 -9.22 -37.83 -7.77
N PRO A 483 -9.86 -38.63 -8.62
CA PRO A 483 -9.24 -39.80 -9.24
C PRO A 483 -8.67 -39.45 -10.62
N THR A 484 -7.43 -38.97 -10.73
CA THR A 484 -6.76 -38.84 -12.03
C THR A 484 -5.24 -38.83 -11.90
N ALA A 485 -4.63 -40.02 -11.78
CA ALA A 485 -3.21 -40.27 -12.10
C ALA A 485 -2.89 -41.77 -12.32
N ALA A 486 -3.82 -42.69 -12.07
CA ALA A 486 -3.56 -44.14 -12.13
C ALA A 486 -3.65 -44.76 -13.55
N ALA A 487 -4.08 -44.03 -14.57
CA ALA A 487 -4.49 -44.64 -15.85
C ALA A 487 -3.35 -44.98 -16.83
N ASN A 488 -2.16 -44.38 -16.72
CA ASN A 488 -1.08 -44.51 -17.72
C ASN A 488 0.27 -45.03 -17.17
N LEU A 489 0.26 -45.89 -16.16
CA LEU A 489 1.51 -46.49 -15.65
C LEU A 489 1.93 -47.71 -16.47
N ASP A 490 3.20 -47.76 -16.83
CA ASP A 490 3.80 -48.94 -17.49
C ASP A 490 3.87 -50.16 -16.52
N PRO A 491 4.10 -51.39 -17.01
CA PRO A 491 4.16 -52.58 -16.15
C PRO A 491 5.25 -52.54 -15.08
N ALA A 492 6.39 -51.88 -15.34
CA ALA A 492 7.49 -51.76 -14.37
C ALA A 492 7.14 -50.76 -13.26
N GLN A 493 6.46 -49.67 -13.61
CA GLN A 493 5.93 -48.67 -12.70
C GLN A 493 4.84 -49.26 -11.80
N LYS A 494 3.94 -50.08 -12.35
CA LYS A 494 2.94 -50.82 -11.56
C LYS A 494 3.59 -51.77 -10.56
N ALA A 495 4.65 -52.48 -10.97
CA ALA A 495 5.40 -53.36 -10.08
C ALA A 495 6.13 -52.57 -8.97
N ALA A 496 6.71 -51.41 -9.29
CA ALA A 496 7.38 -50.55 -8.31
C ALA A 496 6.41 -49.98 -7.26
N VAL A 497 5.21 -49.54 -7.68
CA VAL A 497 4.16 -49.09 -6.75
C VAL A 497 3.74 -50.23 -5.84
N ALA A 498 3.45 -51.42 -6.38
CA ALA A 498 3.07 -52.59 -5.59
C ALA A 498 4.17 -53.00 -4.58
N ALA A 499 5.43 -52.98 -4.99
CA ALA A 499 6.56 -53.32 -4.13
C ALA A 499 6.75 -52.32 -2.98
N LEU A 500 6.60 -51.02 -3.24
CA LEU A 500 6.72 -49.98 -2.22
C LEU A 500 5.52 -50.00 -1.26
N VAL A 501 4.31 -50.26 -1.76
CA VAL A 501 3.15 -50.50 -0.90
C VAL A 501 3.41 -51.71 0.00
N GLN A 502 3.94 -52.83 -0.49
CA GLN A 502 4.24 -53.98 0.38
C GLN A 502 5.28 -53.70 1.48
N GLN A 503 6.24 -52.80 1.23
CA GLN A 503 7.37 -52.54 2.14
C GLN A 503 7.17 -51.32 3.06
N SER A 504 6.03 -50.64 2.98
CA SER A 504 5.74 -49.42 3.75
C SER A 504 4.32 -49.43 4.28
N THR A 505 3.95 -48.49 5.16
CA THR A 505 2.55 -48.28 5.56
C THR A 505 1.81 -47.40 4.55
N LEU A 506 2.38 -47.07 3.39
CA LEU A 506 1.74 -46.23 2.39
C LEU A 506 0.60 -46.96 1.66
N ASN A 507 -0.44 -46.23 1.28
CA ASN A 507 -1.43 -46.68 0.29
C ASN A 507 -0.93 -46.44 -1.14
N GLU A 508 -1.64 -46.92 -2.16
CA GLU A 508 -1.20 -46.80 -3.56
C GLU A 508 -0.93 -45.36 -4.00
N ALA A 509 -1.76 -44.41 -3.56
CA ALA A 509 -1.57 -42.99 -3.86
C ALA A 509 -0.30 -42.43 -3.19
N GLY A 510 -0.02 -42.83 -1.94
CA GLY A 510 1.19 -42.46 -1.23
C GLY A 510 2.46 -43.03 -1.86
N ALA A 511 2.41 -44.30 -2.27
CA ALA A 511 3.52 -44.97 -2.96
C ALA A 511 3.80 -44.33 -4.32
N LEU A 512 2.77 -44.00 -5.10
CA LEU A 512 2.91 -43.33 -6.38
C LEU A 512 3.49 -41.92 -6.23
N HIS A 513 3.07 -41.17 -5.21
CA HIS A 513 3.59 -39.84 -4.94
C HIS A 513 5.08 -39.89 -4.57
N LEU A 514 5.47 -40.84 -3.71
CA LEU A 514 6.86 -40.99 -3.28
C LEU A 514 7.76 -41.49 -4.41
N LEU A 515 7.27 -42.40 -5.25
CA LEU A 515 8.01 -42.87 -6.43
C LEU A 515 8.20 -41.77 -7.47
N ASN A 516 7.21 -40.92 -7.72
CA ASN A 516 7.37 -39.77 -8.61
C ASN A 516 8.43 -38.79 -8.08
N PHE A 517 8.44 -38.53 -6.77
CA PHE A 517 9.42 -37.65 -6.14
C PHE A 517 10.84 -38.25 -6.19
N ALA A 518 10.97 -39.56 -5.99
CA ALA A 518 12.23 -40.30 -6.08
C ALA A 518 12.63 -40.68 -7.52
N GLN A 519 12.02 -40.08 -8.55
CA GLN A 519 12.28 -40.35 -9.97
C GLN A 519 12.24 -41.86 -10.32
N TRP A 520 11.26 -42.58 -9.75
CA TRP A 520 11.05 -44.02 -9.93
C TRP A 520 12.20 -44.92 -9.44
N ASN A 521 13.05 -44.41 -8.53
CA ASN A 521 14.06 -45.22 -7.85
C ASN A 521 13.48 -45.91 -6.60
N ALA A 522 13.38 -47.25 -6.65
CA ALA A 522 12.78 -48.06 -5.58
C ALA A 522 13.58 -48.02 -4.26
N SER A 523 14.91 -48.01 -4.33
CA SER A 523 15.77 -47.97 -3.14
C SER A 523 15.71 -46.61 -2.44
N GLU A 524 15.68 -45.53 -3.23
CA GLU A 524 15.62 -44.17 -2.71
C GLU A 524 14.24 -43.83 -2.15
N SER A 525 13.15 -44.24 -2.81
CA SER A 525 11.79 -44.07 -2.28
C SER A 525 11.60 -44.79 -0.95
N LEU A 526 12.14 -46.00 -0.77
CA LEU A 526 12.08 -46.70 0.51
C LEU A 526 12.93 -46.01 1.59
N ARG A 527 14.09 -45.45 1.23
CA ARG A 527 14.94 -44.66 2.14
C ARG A 527 14.20 -43.43 2.64
N GLN A 528 13.57 -42.67 1.73
CA GLN A 528 12.80 -41.48 2.07
C GLN A 528 11.56 -41.80 2.92
N TYR A 529 10.86 -42.90 2.63
CA TYR A 529 9.77 -43.37 3.49
C TYR A 529 10.25 -43.63 4.92
N LYS A 530 11.37 -44.34 5.09
CA LYS A 530 11.94 -44.66 6.42
C LYS A 530 12.39 -43.41 7.19
N GLU A 531 12.77 -42.35 6.48
CA GLU A 531 13.17 -41.06 7.06
C GLU A 531 11.95 -40.21 7.46
N LEU A 532 10.93 -40.15 6.60
CA LEU A 532 9.74 -39.30 6.79
C LEU A 532 8.72 -39.88 7.77
N MET A 533 8.61 -41.21 7.85
CA MET A 533 7.64 -41.90 8.72
C MET A 533 7.83 -41.59 10.22
N PRO A 534 9.02 -41.71 10.83
CA PRO A 534 9.21 -41.39 12.25
C PRO A 534 9.07 -39.90 12.56
N LEU A 535 9.24 -39.02 11.57
CA LEU A 535 9.08 -37.58 11.71
C LEU A 535 7.61 -37.12 11.62
N GLY A 536 6.67 -38.03 11.32
CA GLY A 536 5.26 -37.70 11.14
C GLY A 536 5.00 -36.81 9.92
N GLN A 537 5.94 -36.77 8.96
CA GLN A 537 5.87 -35.90 7.79
C GLN A 537 5.15 -36.54 6.60
N ILE A 538 4.70 -37.79 6.74
CA ILE A 538 3.83 -38.45 5.75
C ILE A 538 2.38 -38.10 6.10
N PRO A 539 1.65 -37.39 5.21
CA PRO A 539 0.25 -37.07 5.44
C PRO A 539 -0.61 -38.33 5.72
N PRO A 540 -1.52 -38.31 6.71
CA PRO A 540 -2.31 -39.49 7.08
C PRO A 540 -3.11 -40.10 5.93
N GLN A 541 -3.56 -39.29 4.96
CA GLN A 541 -4.29 -39.76 3.78
C GLN A 541 -3.45 -40.62 2.82
N TYR A 542 -2.11 -40.64 2.97
CA TYR A 542 -1.20 -41.47 2.19
C TYR A 542 -0.81 -42.76 2.90
N LEU A 543 -1.26 -42.96 4.13
CA LEU A 543 -1.06 -44.18 4.89
C LEU A 543 -2.24 -45.13 4.67
N ARG A 544 -1.99 -46.44 4.78
CA ARG A 544 -3.02 -47.47 4.89
C ARG A 544 -3.61 -47.39 6.30
N ALA A 545 -4.93 -47.51 6.36
CA ALA A 545 -5.69 -47.53 7.60
C ALA A 545 -5.29 -48.70 8.50
#